data_AF-A0A452YBC1-F1
#
_entry.id   AF-A0A452YBC1-F1
#
_cell.length_a   1.000
_cell.length_b   1.000
_cell.length_c   1.000
_cell.angle_alpha   90.00
_cell.angle_beta   90.00
_cell.angle_gamma   90.00
#
_symmetry.space_group_name_H-M   'P 1'
#
loop_
_entity.id
_entity.type
_entity.pdbx_description
1 polymer ?
#
loop_
_entity_poly.entity_id
_entity_poly.type
_entity_poly.pdbx_seq_one_letter_code
_entity_poly.pdbx_strand_id
1 'polypeptide(L)'
;MMCSKAEIELYLSSLGSKSIVRISRNCNQFSWAPGCQSGWACSAPDANSLANNSFENPVPSRSENCRPCCPGFFCPRGLTCMMPCPLGAYCPLGTLNKTTNLCDPYSYQITPGSNQTCGSADSWADVITTNDVFCPPGHHCPTTTQKFNCSKGSYCRKGSTGENKCGWKSRCKGNSEKENITLFGGILIVSSAIY
;
A
#
# COMPACT_ATOMS: atom_id res chain seq x y z
N MET A 1 -15.94 -2.97 7.75
CA MET A 1 -14.99 -1.84 7.69
C MET A 1 -14.38 -1.61 6.31
N MET A 2 -14.73 -2.42 5.28
CA MET A 2 -14.26 -2.19 3.90
C MET A 2 -14.82 -0.89 3.33
N CYS A 3 -14.00 -0.21 2.53
CA CYS A 3 -14.44 0.99 1.80
C CYS A 3 -15.51 0.65 0.75
N SER A 4 -16.49 1.55 0.65
CA SER A 4 -17.47 1.59 -0.43
C SER A 4 -16.88 2.22 -1.70
N LYS A 5 -17.60 2.11 -2.82
CA LYS A 5 -17.22 2.73 -4.09
C LYS A 5 -16.93 4.24 -3.93
N ALA A 6 -17.80 4.97 -3.24
CA ALA A 6 -17.65 6.40 -3.01
C ALA A 6 -16.37 6.75 -2.21
N GLU A 7 -16.04 5.94 -1.19
CA GLU A 7 -14.82 6.12 -0.39
C GLU A 7 -13.55 5.86 -1.24
N ILE A 8 -13.59 4.88 -2.13
CA ILE A 8 -12.48 4.58 -3.06
C ILE A 8 -12.32 5.70 -4.08
N GLU A 9 -13.40 6.20 -4.68
CA GLU A 9 -13.35 7.33 -5.62
C GLU A 9 -12.78 8.59 -4.98
N LEU A 10 -13.13 8.87 -3.72
CA LEU A 10 -12.52 9.95 -2.96
C LEU A 10 -11.03 9.75 -2.72
N TYR A 11 -10.63 8.52 -2.36
CA TYR A 11 -9.21 8.20 -2.22
C TYR A 11 -8.45 8.45 -3.51
N LEU A 12 -8.92 7.91 -4.63
CA LEU A 12 -8.29 8.08 -5.94
C LEU A 12 -8.23 9.56 -6.37
N SER A 13 -9.31 10.32 -6.15
CA SER A 13 -9.35 11.76 -6.44
C SER A 13 -8.38 12.57 -5.58
N SER A 14 -7.99 12.03 -4.42
CA SER A 14 -7.01 12.65 -3.52
C SER A 14 -5.57 12.45 -4.01
N LEU A 15 -5.31 11.42 -4.82
CA LEU A 15 -3.99 11.12 -5.36
C LEU A 15 -3.61 12.17 -6.41
N GLY A 16 -2.71 13.10 -6.04
CA GLY A 16 -2.18 14.12 -6.95
C GLY A 16 -2.77 15.53 -6.79
N SER A 17 -3.80 15.71 -5.96
CA SER A 17 -4.33 17.05 -5.64
C SER A 17 -3.65 17.64 -4.40
N LYS A 18 -3.09 18.87 -4.52
CA LYS A 18 -2.59 19.65 -3.36
C LYS A 18 -3.71 20.18 -2.44
N SER A 19 -4.97 19.96 -2.80
CA SER A 19 -6.15 20.55 -2.17
C SER A 19 -7.22 19.47 -1.98
N ILE A 20 -7.13 18.70 -0.90
CA ILE A 20 -8.21 17.81 -0.46
C ILE A 20 -8.99 18.54 0.63
N VAL A 21 -9.85 19.48 0.23
CA VAL A 21 -10.83 20.08 1.15
C VAL A 21 -12.21 19.60 0.75
N ARG A 22 -12.48 18.31 1.02
CA ARG A 22 -13.72 17.79 1.62
C ARG A 22 -13.39 16.39 2.15
N ILE A 23 -12.64 16.42 3.24
CA ILE A 23 -12.36 15.25 4.07
C ILE A 23 -13.70 14.60 4.42
N SER A 24 -13.75 13.26 4.44
CA SER A 24 -14.99 12.50 4.67
C SER A 24 -15.78 13.07 5.83
N ARG A 25 -17.12 12.98 5.84
CA ARG A 25 -17.94 13.50 6.96
C ARG A 25 -17.47 12.98 8.33
N ASN A 26 -16.76 11.85 8.37
CA ASN A 26 -16.18 11.25 9.57
C ASN A 26 -14.95 11.98 10.12
N CYS A 27 -14.26 12.71 9.25
CA CYS A 27 -12.99 13.35 9.51
C CYS A 27 -13.10 14.80 9.04
N ASN A 28 -13.43 15.73 9.92
CA ASN A 28 -13.47 17.16 9.62
C ASN A 28 -13.03 17.95 10.86
N GLN A 29 -13.07 19.28 10.80
CA GLN A 29 -12.64 20.12 11.92
C GLN A 29 -13.47 19.91 13.21
N PHE A 30 -14.72 19.48 13.08
CA PHE A 30 -15.68 19.29 14.17
C PHE A 30 -15.89 17.81 14.55
N SER A 31 -15.45 16.86 13.73
CA SER A 31 -15.57 15.43 14.01
C SER A 31 -14.30 14.69 13.59
N TRP A 32 -13.67 13.99 14.54
CA TRP A 32 -12.46 13.22 14.27
C TRP A 32 -12.57 11.83 14.90
N ALA A 33 -13.08 10.87 14.12
CA ALA A 33 -13.12 9.48 14.55
C ALA A 33 -11.69 8.90 14.67
N PRO A 34 -11.43 7.93 15.57
CA PRO A 34 -10.12 7.27 15.65
C PRO A 34 -9.65 6.65 14.32
N GLY A 35 -10.58 6.19 13.47
CA GLY A 35 -10.26 5.69 12.13
C GLY A 35 -9.78 6.76 11.14
N CYS A 36 -9.82 8.05 11.48
CA CYS A 36 -9.27 9.11 10.62
C CYS A 36 -7.75 9.09 10.55
N GLN A 37 -7.09 8.38 11.46
CA GLN A 37 -5.66 8.21 11.49
C GLN A 37 -5.21 7.14 10.51
N SER A 38 -4.00 7.32 9.95
CA SER A 38 -3.33 6.31 9.14
C SER A 38 -3.30 4.96 9.84
N GLY A 39 -3.62 3.90 9.09
CA GLY A 39 -3.59 2.54 9.59
C GLY A 39 -4.80 2.14 10.43
N TRP A 40 -5.88 2.93 10.52
CA TRP A 40 -7.07 2.59 11.29
C TRP A 40 -8.36 2.69 10.46
N ALA A 41 -9.36 1.88 10.83
CA ALA A 41 -10.67 1.91 10.22
C ALA A 41 -11.77 1.72 11.27
N CYS A 42 -12.97 2.21 10.98
CA CYS A 42 -14.15 2.09 11.83
C CYS A 42 -15.27 1.36 11.09
N SER A 43 -16.21 0.82 11.86
CA SER A 43 -17.47 0.29 11.34
C SER A 43 -18.51 1.39 11.23
N ALA A 44 -19.45 1.19 10.31
CA ALA A 44 -20.67 1.98 10.27
C ALA A 44 -21.62 1.50 11.39
N PRO A 45 -22.43 2.39 11.98
CA PRO A 45 -23.42 2.04 13.01
C PRO A 45 -24.55 1.16 12.45
N ASP A 46 -24.86 1.27 11.15
CA ASP A 46 -25.83 0.42 10.47
C ASP A 46 -25.25 -0.08 9.13
N ALA A 47 -25.25 -1.40 8.92
CA ALA A 47 -24.81 -2.01 7.66
C ALA A 47 -25.72 -1.62 6.48
N ASN A 48 -26.99 -1.32 6.73
CA ASN A 48 -27.96 -0.88 5.72
C ASN A 48 -27.75 0.58 5.28
N SER A 49 -26.95 1.36 6.01
CA SER A 49 -26.54 2.71 5.58
C SER A 49 -25.63 2.71 4.35
N LEU A 50 -25.09 1.55 3.94
CA LEU A 50 -24.42 1.38 2.65
C LEU A 50 -25.41 1.31 1.46
N ALA A 51 -26.68 0.96 1.70
CA ALA A 51 -27.68 0.74 0.66
C ALA A 51 -28.59 1.95 0.39
N ASN A 52 -28.85 2.80 1.41
CA ASN A 52 -29.88 3.84 1.37
C ASN A 52 -29.32 5.26 1.22
N ASN A 53 -28.40 5.44 0.29
CA ASN A 53 -27.83 6.74 0.00
C ASN A 53 -28.32 7.23 -1.37
N SER A 54 -29.58 7.66 -1.38
CA SER A 54 -30.30 8.28 -2.52
C SER A 54 -29.95 9.77 -2.71
N PHE A 55 -28.73 10.15 -2.36
CA PHE A 55 -28.09 11.35 -2.87
C PHE A 55 -26.91 10.86 -3.71
N GLU A 56 -26.47 11.59 -4.72
CA GLU A 56 -25.28 11.26 -5.51
C GLU A 56 -24.08 10.91 -4.57
N ASN A 57 -23.85 9.61 -4.34
CA ASN A 57 -22.74 8.97 -3.61
C ASN A 57 -22.24 9.61 -2.29
N PRO A 58 -23.03 9.72 -1.21
CA PRO A 58 -22.52 10.15 0.09
C PRO A 58 -21.68 9.04 0.76
N VAL A 59 -20.53 9.46 1.31
CA VAL A 59 -19.66 8.63 2.15
C VAL A 59 -20.39 8.21 3.44
N PRO A 60 -20.41 6.92 3.80
CA PRO A 60 -21.10 6.47 5.01
C PRO A 60 -20.42 7.01 6.27
N SER A 61 -21.22 7.24 7.32
CA SER A 61 -20.65 7.59 8.62
C SER A 61 -20.07 6.35 9.29
N ARG A 62 -18.81 6.41 9.74
CA ARG A 62 -18.11 5.34 10.46
C ARG A 62 -17.36 5.93 11.64
N SER A 63 -17.86 5.67 12.84
CA SER A 63 -17.26 6.13 14.11
C SER A 63 -17.23 5.04 15.17
N GLU A 64 -17.73 3.84 14.86
CA GLU A 64 -17.88 2.77 15.85
C GLU A 64 -16.84 1.67 15.67
N ASN A 65 -16.52 0.96 16.77
CA ASN A 65 -15.66 -0.22 16.74
C ASN A 65 -14.34 -0.01 15.98
N CYS A 66 -13.71 1.14 16.14
CA CYS A 66 -12.49 1.49 15.40
C CYS A 66 -11.33 0.57 15.79
N ARG A 67 -10.60 0.06 14.78
CA ARG A 67 -9.52 -0.92 14.93
C ARG A 67 -8.38 -0.63 13.94
N PRO A 68 -7.16 -1.09 14.24
CA PRO A 68 -6.08 -1.07 13.27
C PRO A 68 -6.43 -1.88 12.02
N CYS A 69 -5.93 -1.43 10.87
CA CYS A 69 -6.10 -2.07 9.58
C CYS A 69 -5.50 -3.49 9.59
N CYS A 70 -6.22 -4.45 9.04
CA CYS A 70 -5.77 -5.83 8.95
C CYS A 70 -4.63 -6.00 7.93
N PRO A 71 -3.75 -7.01 8.09
CA PRO A 71 -2.79 -7.38 7.05
C PRO A 71 -3.48 -7.64 5.71
N GLY A 72 -2.82 -7.22 4.63
CA GLY A 72 -3.34 -7.34 3.27
C GLY A 72 -4.24 -6.17 2.84
N PHE A 73 -4.48 -5.20 3.73
CA PHE A 73 -5.26 -4.00 3.47
C PHE A 73 -4.46 -2.74 3.82
N PHE A 74 -4.89 -1.59 3.34
CA PHE A 74 -4.38 -0.29 3.72
C PHE A 74 -5.51 0.65 4.15
N CYS A 75 -5.21 1.56 5.07
CA CYS A 75 -6.16 2.48 5.68
C CYS A 75 -5.59 3.90 5.64
N PRO A 76 -6.02 4.74 4.68
CA PRO A 76 -5.46 6.06 4.51
C PRO A 76 -6.02 7.09 5.46
N ARG A 77 -5.16 8.05 5.82
CA ARG A 77 -5.54 9.18 6.66
C ARG A 77 -6.74 9.92 6.06
N GLY A 78 -7.74 10.23 6.90
CA GLY A 78 -8.95 10.95 6.49
C GLY A 78 -10.08 10.07 5.94
N LEU A 79 -9.84 8.77 5.78
CA LEU A 79 -10.87 7.76 5.53
C LEU A 79 -10.91 6.77 6.68
N THR A 80 -12.11 6.38 7.08
CA THR A 80 -12.35 5.48 8.22
C THR A 80 -12.62 4.05 7.78
N CYS A 81 -12.03 3.62 6.66
CA CYS A 81 -12.28 2.33 6.04
C CYS A 81 -11.00 1.71 5.47
N MET A 82 -11.00 0.41 5.24
CA MET A 82 -9.86 -0.34 4.70
C MET A 82 -10.07 -0.70 3.22
N MET A 83 -9.00 -0.61 2.43
CA MET A 83 -8.95 -1.03 1.03
C MET A 83 -7.97 -2.19 0.86
N PRO A 84 -8.26 -3.19 0.02
CA PRO A 84 -7.32 -4.29 -0.21
C PRO A 84 -6.05 -3.78 -0.88
N CYS A 85 -4.90 -4.31 -0.48
CA CYS A 85 -3.66 -4.05 -1.18
C CYS A 85 -3.67 -4.71 -2.58
N PRO A 86 -3.08 -4.07 -3.60
CA PRO A 86 -3.04 -4.62 -4.95
C PRO A 86 -2.12 -5.85 -5.02
N LEU A 87 -2.30 -6.65 -6.07
CA LEU A 87 -1.38 -7.74 -6.37
C LEU A 87 0.05 -7.21 -6.59
N GLY A 88 1.03 -7.92 -6.04
CA GLY A 88 2.43 -7.48 -6.03
C GLY A 88 2.78 -6.54 -4.87
N ALA A 89 1.82 -6.18 -4.01
CA ALA A 89 2.11 -5.52 -2.73
C ALA A 89 2.49 -6.53 -1.64
N TYR A 90 3.12 -6.03 -0.58
CA TYR A 90 3.36 -6.73 0.67
C TYR A 90 2.95 -5.83 1.84
N CYS A 91 1.76 -6.09 2.38
CA CYS A 91 1.09 -5.33 3.43
C CYS A 91 0.96 -6.14 4.74
N PRO A 92 2.05 -6.42 5.47
CA PRO A 92 1.96 -6.99 6.81
C PRO A 92 1.35 -6.01 7.83
N LEU A 93 1.14 -6.47 9.07
CA LEU A 93 0.84 -5.55 10.16
C LEU A 93 2.08 -4.69 10.45
N GLY A 94 1.90 -3.39 10.61
CA GLY A 94 2.96 -2.48 11.01
C GLY A 94 3.36 -2.66 12.47
N THR A 95 4.60 -2.32 12.80
CA THR A 95 5.12 -2.36 14.17
C THR A 95 5.57 -0.98 14.61
N LEU A 96 5.20 -0.56 15.83
CA LEU A 96 5.60 0.74 16.36
C LEU A 96 7.10 0.73 16.73
N ASN A 97 7.87 1.55 16.04
CA ASN A 97 9.23 1.87 16.40
C ASN A 97 9.23 2.91 17.51
N LYS A 98 9.52 2.49 18.75
CA LYS A 98 9.47 3.37 19.93
C LYS A 98 10.51 4.49 19.91
N THR A 99 11.57 4.36 19.11
CA THR A 99 12.63 5.36 19.00
C THR A 99 12.21 6.50 18.07
N THR A 100 11.60 6.17 16.93
CA THR A 100 11.17 7.16 15.92
C THR A 100 9.71 7.58 16.06
N ASN A 101 8.92 6.83 16.83
CA ASN A 101 7.45 6.92 16.91
C ASN A 101 6.75 6.70 15.56
N LEU A 102 7.38 5.93 14.66
CA LEU A 102 6.84 5.57 13.35
C LEU A 102 6.39 4.11 13.30
N CYS A 103 5.40 3.82 12.45
CA CYS A 103 4.96 2.47 12.16
C CYS A 103 5.78 1.86 11.02
N ASP A 104 6.69 0.93 11.34
CA ASP A 104 7.50 0.24 10.34
C ASP A 104 6.67 -0.84 9.62
N PRO A 105 6.77 -0.99 8.28
CA PRO A 105 7.65 -0.25 7.36
C PRO A 105 7.05 1.06 6.79
N TYR A 106 5.80 1.39 7.12
CA TYR A 106 5.00 2.42 6.45
C TYR A 106 5.30 3.86 6.85
N SER A 107 6.12 4.07 7.89
CA SER A 107 6.64 5.37 8.30
C SER A 107 5.59 6.43 8.69
N TYR A 108 4.33 6.06 8.93
CA TYR A 108 3.33 6.98 9.50
C TYR A 108 3.40 7.03 11.03
N GLN A 109 2.96 8.15 11.61
CA GLN A 109 2.95 8.37 13.05
C GLN A 109 1.60 7.97 13.67
N ILE A 110 1.65 7.40 14.87
CA ILE A 110 0.48 7.30 15.75
C ILE A 110 0.33 8.58 16.57
N THR A 111 -0.88 8.91 17.01
CA THR A 111 -1.07 10.09 17.87
C THR A 111 -0.41 9.89 19.23
N PRO A 112 0.50 10.79 19.66
CA PRO A 112 1.15 10.69 20.96
C PRO A 112 0.15 10.64 22.11
N GLY A 113 0.40 9.77 23.08
CA GLY A 113 -0.46 9.63 24.27
C GLY A 113 -1.78 8.88 24.05
N SER A 114 -2.01 8.32 22.86
CA SER A 114 -3.14 7.44 22.60
C SER A 114 -2.79 5.97 22.87
N ASN A 115 -3.78 5.14 23.23
CA ASN A 115 -3.63 3.67 23.36
C ASN A 115 -3.61 2.96 22.00
N GLN A 116 -3.23 3.64 20.92
CA GLN A 116 -3.34 3.14 19.56
C GLN A 116 -2.08 2.39 19.14
N THR A 117 -2.27 1.23 18.53
CA THR A 117 -1.24 0.44 17.87
C THR A 117 -1.13 0.81 16.39
N CYS A 118 -0.02 0.44 15.75
CA CYS A 118 0.07 0.46 14.30
C CYS A 118 -0.94 -0.51 13.68
N GLY A 119 -1.51 -0.13 12.54
CA GLY A 119 -2.17 -1.04 11.62
C GLY A 119 -1.24 -1.41 10.46
N SER A 120 -1.81 -1.96 9.39
CA SER A 120 -1.08 -2.18 8.13
C SER A 120 -0.80 -0.86 7.39
N ALA A 121 -0.60 -0.92 6.07
CA ALA A 121 -0.24 0.21 5.23
C ALA A 121 -1.22 1.39 5.36
N ASP A 122 -0.73 2.61 5.17
CA ASP A 122 -1.56 3.81 5.22
C ASP A 122 -1.82 4.44 3.84
N SER A 123 -1.18 3.97 2.79
CA SER A 123 -1.41 4.53 1.47
C SER A 123 -0.98 3.57 0.38
N TRP A 124 -1.56 3.75 -0.81
CA TRP A 124 -1.11 3.17 -2.04
C TRP A 124 -1.35 4.17 -3.18
N ALA A 125 -0.27 4.66 -3.77
CA ALA A 125 -0.30 5.63 -4.85
C ALA A 125 0.66 5.18 -5.96
N ASP A 126 1.73 5.94 -6.19
CA ASP A 126 2.77 5.60 -7.15
C ASP A 126 3.99 4.97 -6.47
N VAL A 127 4.86 4.36 -7.28
CA VAL A 127 6.03 3.61 -6.80
C VAL A 127 7.08 4.47 -6.10
N ILE A 128 7.08 5.78 -6.36
CA ILE A 128 8.02 6.76 -5.81
C ILE A 128 7.53 7.19 -4.41
N THR A 129 6.25 7.48 -4.28
CA THR A 129 5.66 7.95 -3.01
C THR A 129 5.31 6.83 -2.03
N THR A 130 4.95 5.64 -2.53
CA THR A 130 4.48 4.49 -1.73
C THR A 130 5.35 3.25 -1.95
N ASN A 131 6.67 3.44 -1.92
CA ASN A 131 7.66 2.38 -2.19
C ASN A 131 7.58 1.20 -1.21
N ASP A 132 7.26 1.51 0.03
CA ASP A 132 7.13 0.66 1.22
C ASP A 132 6.01 -0.39 1.14
N VAL A 133 5.02 -0.19 0.26
CA VAL A 133 3.88 -1.11 0.08
C VAL A 133 4.15 -2.19 -0.96
N PHE A 134 5.02 -1.95 -1.94
CA PHE A 134 5.29 -2.94 -2.97
C PHE A 134 6.12 -4.10 -2.41
N CYS A 135 5.91 -5.30 -2.96
CA CYS A 135 6.77 -6.44 -2.66
C CYS A 135 8.24 -6.06 -2.91
N PRO A 136 9.12 -6.19 -1.91
CA PRO A 136 10.48 -5.67 -2.01
C PRO A 136 11.27 -6.42 -3.08
N PRO A 137 12.24 -5.77 -3.74
CA PRO A 137 13.06 -6.42 -4.74
C PRO A 137 13.87 -7.58 -4.12
N GLY A 138 14.21 -8.56 -4.96
CA GLY A 138 14.85 -9.81 -4.53
C GLY A 138 13.89 -10.77 -3.82
N HIS A 139 12.60 -10.44 -3.74
CA HIS A 139 11.54 -11.27 -3.16
C HIS A 139 10.34 -11.34 -4.10
N HIS A 140 9.52 -12.37 -3.92
CA HIS A 140 8.21 -12.44 -4.54
C HIS A 140 7.12 -12.64 -3.47
N CYS A 141 5.94 -12.09 -3.76
CA CYS A 141 4.81 -12.07 -2.83
C CYS A 141 3.57 -12.66 -3.51
N PRO A 142 3.34 -13.99 -3.38
CA PRO A 142 2.19 -14.66 -3.99
C PRO A 142 0.85 -14.12 -3.47
N THR A 143 0.85 -13.62 -2.23
CA THR A 143 -0.25 -12.92 -1.60
C THR A 143 0.26 -11.62 -0.96
N THR A 144 -0.64 -10.72 -0.61
CA THR A 144 -0.28 -9.43 0.01
C THR A 144 0.27 -9.55 1.42
N THR A 145 0.31 -10.75 2.01
CA THR A 145 0.81 -10.98 3.38
C THR A 145 1.91 -12.03 3.44
N GLN A 146 2.32 -12.61 2.31
CA GLN A 146 3.40 -13.59 2.25
C GLN A 146 4.54 -13.05 1.39
N LYS A 147 5.77 -13.26 1.86
CA LYS A 147 6.99 -12.84 1.17
C LYS A 147 7.99 -13.98 1.19
N PHE A 148 8.51 -14.33 0.02
CA PHE A 148 9.52 -15.36 -0.15
C PHE A 148 10.75 -14.79 -0.85
N ASN A 149 11.91 -15.31 -0.47
CA ASN A 149 13.19 -14.98 -1.09
C ASN A 149 13.22 -15.48 -2.54
N CYS A 150 13.82 -14.71 -3.45
CA CYS A 150 13.97 -15.17 -4.82
C CYS A 150 15.01 -16.29 -4.91
N SER A 151 14.64 -17.41 -5.53
CA SER A 151 15.48 -18.58 -5.68
C SER A 151 16.66 -18.32 -6.62
N LYS A 152 17.73 -19.10 -6.42
CA LYS A 152 18.90 -19.07 -7.30
C LYS A 152 18.49 -19.51 -8.71
N GLY A 153 18.96 -18.78 -9.74
CA GLY A 153 18.55 -19.00 -11.12
C GLY A 153 17.31 -18.21 -11.56
N SER A 154 16.69 -17.49 -10.62
CA SER A 154 15.59 -16.56 -10.87
C SER A 154 15.97 -15.13 -10.45
N TYR A 155 15.22 -14.15 -10.94
CA TYR A 155 15.22 -12.79 -10.44
C TYR A 155 13.79 -12.32 -10.11
N CYS A 156 13.68 -11.45 -9.12
CA CYS A 156 12.42 -10.93 -8.62
C CYS A 156 12.55 -9.41 -8.50
N ARG A 157 11.91 -8.69 -9.42
CA ARG A 157 11.84 -7.23 -9.38
C ARG A 157 10.90 -6.80 -8.25
N LYS A 158 10.98 -5.54 -7.85
CA LYS A 158 9.98 -4.93 -6.97
C LYS A 158 8.58 -5.17 -7.54
N GLY A 159 7.63 -5.55 -6.69
CA GLY A 159 6.26 -5.86 -7.10
C GLY A 159 6.04 -7.27 -7.65
N SER A 160 7.03 -8.17 -7.60
CA SER A 160 6.89 -9.53 -8.14
C SER A 160 5.92 -10.37 -7.31
N THR A 161 4.94 -10.98 -7.97
CA THR A 161 4.06 -12.00 -7.34
C THR A 161 4.64 -13.41 -7.45
N GLY A 162 5.53 -13.64 -8.41
CA GLY A 162 6.27 -14.88 -8.61
C GLY A 162 7.68 -14.62 -9.12
N GLU A 163 8.46 -15.68 -9.22
CA GLU A 163 9.83 -15.61 -9.70
C GLU A 163 9.94 -15.61 -11.23
N ASN A 164 10.89 -14.87 -11.78
CA ASN A 164 11.22 -14.93 -13.21
C ASN A 164 12.53 -15.67 -13.43
N LYS A 165 12.53 -16.71 -14.26
CA LYS A 165 13.76 -17.44 -14.60
C LYS A 165 14.71 -16.55 -15.39
N CYS A 166 16.00 -16.66 -15.09
CA CYS A 166 17.03 -15.96 -15.84
C CYS A 166 17.25 -16.63 -17.20
N GLY A 167 17.61 -15.82 -18.21
CA GLY A 167 17.92 -16.35 -19.53
C GLY A 167 19.11 -17.31 -19.49
N TRP A 168 19.15 -18.23 -20.45
CA TRP A 168 20.16 -19.31 -20.53
C TRP A 168 21.61 -18.83 -20.39
N LYS A 169 21.92 -17.59 -20.84
CA LYS A 169 23.27 -17.00 -20.79
C LYS A 169 23.55 -16.15 -19.55
N SER A 170 22.54 -15.90 -18.71
CA SER A 170 22.62 -15.02 -17.55
C SER A 170 22.60 -15.84 -16.26
N ARG A 171 23.60 -15.67 -15.38
CA ARG A 171 23.62 -16.33 -14.06
C ARG A 171 23.06 -15.40 -12.99
N CYS A 172 21.88 -15.73 -12.45
CA CYS A 172 21.32 -15.05 -11.30
C CYS A 172 21.67 -15.75 -9.98
N LYS A 173 22.12 -14.97 -9.02
CA LYS A 173 22.32 -15.41 -7.63
C LYS A 173 20.97 -15.43 -6.90
N GLY A 174 20.90 -16.04 -5.72
CA GLY A 174 19.71 -15.93 -4.87
C GLY A 174 19.41 -14.45 -4.54
N ASN A 175 18.14 -14.10 -4.40
CA ASN A 175 17.63 -12.73 -4.19
C ASN A 175 18.04 -11.73 -5.28
N SER A 176 18.29 -12.18 -6.52
CA SER A 176 18.60 -11.26 -7.62
C SER A 176 17.38 -10.39 -7.94
N GLU A 177 17.58 -9.08 -8.06
CA GLU A 177 16.48 -8.14 -8.35
C GLU A 177 16.21 -7.99 -9.85
N LYS A 178 17.26 -8.15 -10.67
CA LYS A 178 17.23 -7.99 -12.12
C LYS A 178 18.19 -8.96 -12.79
N GLU A 179 17.95 -9.24 -14.06
CA GLU A 179 18.87 -9.99 -14.89
C GLU A 179 20.09 -9.14 -15.27
N ASN A 180 21.28 -9.76 -15.29
CA ASN A 180 22.50 -9.10 -15.71
C ASN A 180 22.65 -9.12 -17.25
N ILE A 181 22.06 -8.14 -17.93
CA ILE A 181 22.05 -8.04 -19.41
C ILE A 181 23.31 -7.36 -20.00
N THR A 182 24.49 -7.48 -19.37
CA THR A 182 25.73 -6.81 -19.83
C THR A 182 26.12 -7.11 -21.28
N LEU A 183 25.57 -8.16 -21.90
CA LEU A 183 25.96 -8.63 -23.22
C LEU A 183 25.34 -7.86 -24.40
N PHE A 184 24.20 -7.17 -24.24
CA PHE A 184 23.50 -6.56 -25.39
C PHE A 184 23.89 -5.11 -25.68
N GLY A 185 24.39 -4.36 -24.68
CA GLY A 185 24.83 -2.97 -24.88
C GLY A 185 26.10 -2.84 -25.72
N GLY A 186 26.98 -3.84 -25.69
CA GLY A 186 28.22 -3.83 -26.47
C GLY A 186 28.02 -4.05 -27.98
N ILE A 187 27.00 -4.82 -28.36
CA ILE A 187 26.73 -5.13 -29.78
C ILE A 187 26.20 -3.88 -30.51
N LEU A 188 25.35 -3.08 -29.86
CA LEU A 188 24.80 -1.86 -30.47
C LEU A 188 25.87 -0.78 -30.70
N ILE A 189 26.80 -0.60 -29.76
CA ILE A 189 27.89 0.38 -29.89
C ILE A 189 28.85 -0.02 -31.02
N VAL A 190 29.13 -1.32 -31.18
CA VAL A 190 30.01 -1.80 -32.25
C VAL A 190 29.36 -1.64 -33.63
N SER A 191 28.04 -1.86 -33.77
CA SER A 191 27.36 -1.64 -35.06
C SER A 191 27.31 -0.16 -35.48
N SER A 192 27.28 0.79 -34.55
CA SER A 192 27.32 2.23 -34.85
C SER A 192 28.73 2.79 -35.05
N ALA A 193 29.78 2.01 -34.75
CA ALA A 193 31.18 2.42 -34.92
C ALA A 193 31.84 1.79 -36.17
N ILE A 194 31.11 0.97 -36.92
CA ILE A 194 31.57 0.30 -38.16
C ILE A 194 30.93 0.95 -39.41
N TYR A 195 30.20 2.06 -39.25
CA TYR A 195 29.66 2.87 -40.36
C TYR A 195 30.28 4.26 -40.40
#